data_AF-A0A520TTS5-F1
#
_entry.id   AF-A0A520TTS5-F1
#
_cell.length_a   1.000
_cell.length_b   1.000
_cell.length_c   1.000
_cell.angle_alpha   90.00
_cell.angle_beta   90.00
_cell.angle_gamma   90.00
#
_symmetry.space_group_name_H-M   'P 1'
#
loop_
_entity.id
_entity.type
_entity.pdbx_description
1 polymer ?
#
loop_
_entity_poly.entity_id
_entity_poly.type
_entity_poly.pdbx_seq_one_letter_code
_entity_poly.pdbx_strand_id
1 'polypeptide(L)'
;MNKIIILIITTAIITSCSKEKDPYLISKNSIGHVSDTTMIKDLIQIFKNDSIRNDISGDSFTGKFNDITILDKQGNELLEITPKEDLDYTSTAKLIKIINPKYKTKKGIGPSSTFKEIRDNYNISSIQNSLRNIIISINSANLYFTIDKNQLPSNLRYNSNIDIDKAQIPDKAKIKDLYLQWIN
;
A
#
# COMPACT_ATOMS: atom_id res chain seq x y z
N MET A 1 12.18 46.92 56.70
CA MET A 1 13.07 46.51 55.60
C MET A 1 12.50 45.24 54.98
N ASN A 2 11.82 45.38 53.84
CA ASN A 2 11.00 44.33 53.24
C ASN A 2 11.87 43.33 52.47
N LYS A 3 11.82 42.05 52.82
CA LYS A 3 12.36 40.96 51.99
C LYS A 3 11.22 40.39 51.14
N ILE A 4 11.19 40.79 49.87
CA ILE A 4 10.29 40.21 48.87
C ILE A 4 10.97 38.94 48.35
N ILE A 5 10.39 37.77 48.69
CA ILE A 5 10.77 36.49 48.09
C ILE A 5 9.93 36.35 46.82
N ILE A 6 10.55 36.53 45.66
CA ILE A 6 9.93 36.30 44.36
C ILE A 6 10.15 34.83 44.00
N LEU A 7 9.12 34.01 44.16
CA LEU A 7 9.09 32.63 43.70
C LEU A 7 8.69 32.62 42.21
N ILE A 8 9.66 32.43 41.33
CA ILE A 8 9.44 32.27 39.90
C ILE A 8 9.04 30.81 39.64
N ILE A 9 7.73 30.58 39.47
CA ILE A 9 7.21 29.31 38.97
C ILE A 9 7.29 29.36 37.44
N THR A 10 8.36 28.81 36.88
CA THR A 10 8.43 28.49 35.44
C THR A 10 7.69 27.19 35.18
N THR A 11 6.43 27.28 34.75
CA THR A 11 5.69 26.16 34.19
C THR A 11 6.27 25.80 32.81
N ALA A 12 7.12 24.78 32.76
CA ALA A 12 7.54 24.18 31.50
C ALA A 12 6.36 23.38 30.93
N ILE A 13 5.72 23.92 29.89
CA ILE A 13 4.71 23.20 29.12
C ILE A 13 5.45 22.19 28.24
N ILE A 14 5.59 20.96 28.73
CA ILE A 14 5.98 19.81 27.91
C ILE A 14 4.79 19.46 27.01
N THR A 15 4.67 20.12 25.86
CA THR A 15 3.79 19.65 24.79
C THR A 15 4.39 18.37 24.22
N SER A 16 3.88 17.22 24.66
CA SER A 16 4.04 15.95 23.96
C SER A 16 3.38 16.09 22.59
N CYS A 17 4.15 16.51 21.59
CA CYS A 17 3.75 16.46 20.19
C CYS A 17 3.77 14.99 19.76
N SER A 18 2.72 14.24 20.06
CA SER A 18 2.47 12.97 19.42
C SER A 18 2.26 13.27 17.94
N LYS A 19 3.31 13.12 17.13
CA LYS A 19 3.21 13.27 15.67
C LYS A 19 2.11 12.34 15.19
N GLU A 20 1.03 12.94 14.70
CA GLU A 20 -0.10 12.20 14.15
C GLU A 20 0.42 11.29 13.03
N LYS A 21 0.03 10.02 13.06
CA LYS A 21 0.49 9.03 12.07
C LYS A 21 -0.12 9.41 10.72
N ASP A 22 0.72 9.66 9.72
CA ASP A 22 0.27 9.98 8.36
C ASP A 22 -0.65 8.87 7.82
N PRO A 23 -1.94 9.18 7.55
CA PRO A 23 -2.93 8.18 7.12
C PRO A 23 -2.66 7.64 5.72
N TYR A 24 -1.80 8.29 4.93
CA TYR A 24 -1.49 7.89 3.55
C TYR A 24 -0.08 7.33 3.38
N LEU A 25 0.67 7.16 4.48
CA LEU A 25 2.02 6.63 4.42
C LEU A 25 2.04 5.11 4.20
N ILE A 26 2.73 4.67 3.15
CA ILE A 26 3.07 3.27 2.89
C ILE A 26 4.41 2.95 3.54
N SER A 27 4.44 1.90 4.36
CA SER A 27 5.63 1.33 4.98
C SER A 27 5.61 -0.19 4.85
N LYS A 28 6.75 -0.85 5.12
CA LYS A 28 6.91 -2.29 4.92
C LYS A 28 5.83 -3.15 5.59
N ASN A 29 5.42 -2.77 6.80
CA ASN A 29 4.47 -3.51 7.64
C ASN A 29 3.21 -2.69 7.98
N SER A 30 2.99 -1.56 7.31
CA SER A 30 1.81 -0.74 7.58
C SER A 30 1.47 0.20 6.44
N ILE A 31 0.18 0.48 6.27
CA ILE A 31 -0.33 1.53 5.39
C ILE A 31 -1.33 2.39 6.15
N GLY A 32 -1.01 3.67 6.32
CA GLY A 32 -1.77 4.55 7.20
C GLY A 32 -1.91 3.96 8.61
N HIS A 33 -3.14 3.76 9.06
CA HIS A 33 -3.44 3.18 10.37
C HIS A 33 -3.52 1.64 10.39
N VAL A 34 -3.48 0.97 9.22
CA VAL A 34 -3.50 -0.49 9.11
C VAL A 34 -2.07 -1.04 9.18
N SER A 35 -1.88 -2.13 9.90
CA SER A 35 -0.59 -2.86 10.05
C SER A 35 -0.77 -4.36 9.81
N ASP A 36 0.34 -5.09 9.70
CA ASP A 36 0.36 -6.54 9.52
C ASP A 36 -0.18 -7.35 10.70
N THR A 37 -0.47 -6.68 11.82
CA THR A 37 -1.14 -7.24 13.00
C THR A 37 -2.56 -6.71 13.19
N THR A 38 -3.03 -5.79 12.34
CA THR A 38 -4.40 -5.25 12.42
C THR A 38 -5.39 -6.34 12.04
N MET A 39 -6.33 -6.64 12.93
CA MET A 39 -7.37 -7.62 12.63
C MET A 39 -8.40 -7.03 11.67
N ILE A 40 -8.99 -7.87 10.83
CA ILE A 40 -10.01 -7.45 9.87
C ILE A 40 -11.21 -6.77 10.56
N LYS A 41 -11.65 -7.26 11.72
CA LYS A 41 -12.73 -6.64 12.51
C LYS A 41 -12.44 -5.19 12.94
N ASP A 42 -11.16 -4.82 13.08
CA ASP A 42 -10.77 -3.49 13.55
C ASP A 42 -10.82 -2.45 12.43
N LEU A 43 -10.93 -2.88 11.17
CA LEU A 43 -11.02 -1.98 10.00
C LEU A 43 -12.24 -1.04 10.10
N ILE A 44 -13.35 -1.49 10.68
CA ILE A 44 -14.55 -0.67 10.90
C ILE A 44 -14.24 0.55 11.77
N GLN A 45 -13.41 0.37 12.81
CA GLN A 45 -13.03 1.47 13.70
C GLN A 45 -11.99 2.38 13.05
N ILE A 46 -11.03 1.79 12.32
CA ILE A 46 -9.97 2.54 11.62
C ILE A 46 -10.57 3.45 10.54
N PHE A 47 -11.51 2.92 9.77
CA PHE A 47 -12.16 3.59 8.65
C PHE A 47 -13.57 4.09 9.03
N LYS A 48 -13.80 4.46 10.29
CA LYS A 48 -15.11 4.92 10.81
C LYS A 48 -15.74 6.11 10.05
N ASN A 49 -14.90 6.87 9.34
CA ASN A 49 -15.29 8.05 8.58
C ASN A 49 -15.44 7.75 7.07
N ASP A 50 -15.10 6.53 6.66
CA ASP A 50 -15.05 6.04 5.30
C ASP A 50 -16.10 4.94 5.13
N SER A 51 -16.34 4.50 3.91
CA SER A 51 -17.28 3.41 3.63
C SER A 51 -16.52 2.11 3.40
N ILE A 52 -17.03 1.01 3.96
CA ILE A 52 -16.45 -0.33 3.79
C ILE A 52 -17.46 -1.18 3.01
N ARG A 53 -17.02 -1.77 1.90
CA ARG A 53 -17.79 -2.72 1.10
C ARG A 53 -17.10 -4.08 1.18
N ASN A 54 -17.82 -5.09 1.65
CA ASN A 54 -17.37 -6.47 1.60
C ASN A 54 -17.91 -7.10 0.32
N ASP A 55 -17.02 -7.51 -0.57
CA ASP A 55 -17.40 -8.22 -1.79
C ASP A 55 -17.56 -9.71 -1.45
N ILE A 56 -18.66 -10.06 -0.76
CA ILE A 56 -18.99 -11.45 -0.44
C ILE A 56 -19.52 -12.12 -1.71
N SER A 57 -18.66 -12.76 -2.50
CA SER A 57 -19.12 -13.65 -3.57
C SER A 57 -19.51 -15.00 -2.98
N GLY A 58 -20.81 -15.29 -2.94
CA GLY A 58 -21.38 -16.54 -2.46
C GLY A 58 -21.24 -17.73 -3.42
N ASP A 59 -20.43 -17.64 -4.48
CA ASP A 59 -20.10 -18.78 -5.33
C ASP A 59 -18.60 -19.08 -5.26
N SER A 60 -18.28 -20.35 -5.07
CA SER A 60 -16.91 -20.86 -4.97
C SER A 60 -16.23 -21.00 -6.35
N PHE A 61 -16.88 -20.54 -7.43
CA PHE A 61 -16.45 -20.72 -8.82
C PHE A 61 -15.79 -19.48 -9.42
N THR A 62 -16.13 -18.28 -8.93
CA THR A 62 -15.58 -17.00 -9.41
C THR A 62 -14.29 -16.58 -8.71
N GLY A 63 -13.87 -17.31 -7.66
CA GLY A 63 -12.55 -17.16 -7.03
C GLY A 63 -12.28 -15.76 -6.46
N LYS A 64 -13.32 -14.96 -6.22
CA LYS A 64 -13.17 -13.70 -5.51
C LYS A 64 -13.12 -14.03 -4.02
N PHE A 65 -11.97 -13.75 -3.43
CA PHE A 65 -11.76 -13.77 -1.98
C PHE A 65 -12.76 -12.81 -1.32
N ASN A 66 -12.94 -12.90 0.00
CA ASN A 66 -13.73 -11.91 0.73
C ASN A 66 -12.94 -10.60 0.86
N ASP A 67 -12.62 -10.01 -0.29
CA ASP A 67 -11.89 -8.76 -0.39
C ASP A 67 -12.75 -7.64 0.18
N ILE A 68 -12.08 -6.78 0.92
CA ILE A 68 -12.70 -5.66 1.62
C ILE A 68 -12.26 -4.39 0.91
N THR A 69 -13.20 -3.77 0.22
CA THR A 69 -12.99 -2.50 -0.46
C THR A 69 -13.23 -1.35 0.52
N ILE A 70 -12.22 -0.50 0.69
CA ILE A 70 -12.31 0.74 1.45
C ILE A 70 -12.56 1.90 0.48
N LEU A 71 -13.59 2.68 0.74
CA LEU A 71 -14.03 3.82 -0.08
C LEU A 71 -13.95 5.10 0.75
N ASP A 72 -13.52 6.21 0.16
CA ASP A 72 -13.65 7.50 0.82
C ASP A 72 -15.12 7.95 0.94
N LYS A 73 -15.35 9.05 1.64
CA LYS A 73 -16.68 9.68 1.80
C LYS A 73 -17.37 10.04 0.48
N GLN A 74 -16.63 10.15 -0.61
CA GLN A 74 -17.16 10.46 -1.94
C GLN A 74 -17.41 9.18 -2.76
N GLY A 75 -17.11 8.00 -2.22
CA GLY A 75 -17.26 6.71 -2.89
C GLY A 75 -16.09 6.32 -3.78
N ASN A 76 -14.94 7.00 -3.70
CA ASN A 76 -13.75 6.60 -4.46
C ASN A 76 -12.99 5.49 -3.74
N GLU A 77 -12.53 4.48 -4.48
CA GLU A 77 -11.73 3.38 -3.94
C GLU A 77 -10.37 3.87 -3.41
N LEU A 78 -10.10 3.50 -2.16
CA LEU A 78 -8.86 3.76 -1.45
C LEU A 78 -7.93 2.56 -1.53
N LEU A 79 -8.40 1.44 -1.00
CA LEU A 79 -7.68 0.20 -0.82
C LEU A 79 -8.64 -0.97 -1.07
N GLU A 80 -8.11 -2.10 -1.52
CA GLU A 80 -8.78 -3.39 -1.50
C GLU A 80 -7.90 -4.35 -0.68
N ILE A 81 -8.47 -4.92 0.37
CA ILE A 81 -7.75 -5.69 1.39
C ILE A 81 -8.20 -7.15 1.30
N THR A 82 -7.25 -8.04 1.00
CA THR A 82 -7.45 -9.49 1.04
C THR A 82 -6.98 -10.05 2.38
N PRO A 83 -7.86 -10.67 3.18
CA PRO A 83 -7.49 -11.37 4.41
C PRO A 83 -6.52 -12.53 4.18
N LYS A 84 -5.81 -12.98 5.22
CA LYS A 84 -5.06 -14.25 5.18
C LYS A 84 -6.00 -15.45 5.18
N GLU A 85 -7.04 -15.39 6.01
CA GLU A 85 -8.06 -16.43 6.16
C GLU A 85 -9.42 -15.85 5.78
N ASP A 86 -10.09 -16.49 4.83
CA ASP A 86 -11.41 -16.09 4.37
C ASP A 86 -12.45 -16.25 5.47
N LEU A 87 -13.38 -15.28 5.57
CA LEU A 87 -14.49 -15.25 6.55
C LEU A 87 -14.05 -15.24 8.03
N ASP A 88 -12.75 -15.11 8.34
CA ASP A 88 -12.24 -14.93 9.69
C ASP A 88 -11.90 -13.46 9.97
N TYR A 89 -12.79 -12.79 10.70
CA TYR A 89 -12.60 -11.38 11.07
C TYR A 89 -11.47 -11.15 12.09
N THR A 90 -10.96 -12.20 12.74
CA THR A 90 -9.77 -12.13 13.61
C THR A 90 -8.46 -12.31 12.84
N SER A 91 -8.56 -12.70 11.56
CA SER A 91 -7.43 -12.74 10.63
C SER A 91 -6.85 -11.34 10.39
N THR A 92 -5.69 -11.31 9.74
CA THR A 92 -4.97 -10.09 9.35
C THR A 92 -4.89 -10.01 7.83
N ALA A 93 -4.54 -8.84 7.28
CA ALA A 93 -4.39 -8.72 5.83
C ALA A 93 -3.18 -9.54 5.33
N LYS A 94 -3.34 -10.18 4.17
CA LYS A 94 -2.25 -10.81 3.41
C LYS A 94 -1.77 -9.91 2.29
N LEU A 95 -2.71 -9.25 1.63
CA LEU A 95 -2.49 -8.45 0.46
C LEU A 95 -3.34 -7.20 0.51
N ILE A 96 -2.77 -6.07 0.12
CA ILE A 96 -3.46 -4.80 0.03
C ILE A 96 -3.17 -4.22 -1.36
N LYS A 97 -4.20 -4.11 -2.20
CA LYS A 97 -4.14 -3.34 -3.43
C LYS A 97 -4.30 -1.86 -3.09
N ILE A 98 -3.36 -1.04 -3.55
CA ILE A 98 -3.32 0.39 -3.26
C ILE A 98 -3.82 1.13 -4.50
N ILE A 99 -5.00 1.75 -4.38
CA ILE A 99 -5.72 2.31 -5.52
C ILE A 99 -5.57 3.84 -5.54
N ASN A 100 -5.79 4.50 -4.40
CA ASN A 100 -5.82 5.95 -4.36
C ASN A 100 -4.41 6.58 -4.43
N PRO A 101 -4.19 7.59 -5.29
CA PRO A 101 -2.87 8.19 -5.51
C PRO A 101 -2.32 8.98 -4.31
N LYS A 102 -3.14 9.26 -3.29
CA LYS A 102 -2.69 9.88 -2.04
C LYS A 102 -1.70 9.01 -1.28
N TYR A 103 -1.80 7.68 -1.41
CA TYR A 103 -0.91 6.75 -0.71
C TYR A 103 0.50 6.77 -1.32
N LYS A 104 1.50 7.01 -0.46
CA LYS A 104 2.90 7.16 -0.87
C LYS A 104 3.85 6.55 0.15
N THR A 105 4.95 5.96 -0.30
CA THR A 105 6.06 5.62 0.58
C THR A 105 6.80 6.88 1.04
N LYS A 106 7.69 6.78 2.03
CA LYS A 106 8.61 7.87 2.40
C LYS A 106 9.47 8.38 1.23
N LYS A 107 9.65 7.55 0.19
CA LYS A 107 10.39 7.89 -1.03
C LYS A 107 9.49 8.42 -2.16
N GLY A 108 8.21 8.67 -1.89
CA GLY A 108 7.26 9.22 -2.86
C GLY A 108 6.69 8.21 -3.86
N ILE A 109 6.92 6.90 -3.68
CA ILE A 109 6.38 5.87 -4.58
C ILE A 109 4.94 5.54 -4.18
N GLY A 110 4.03 5.53 -5.16
CA GLY A 110 2.62 5.15 -5.03
C GLY A 110 1.98 4.79 -6.37
N PRO A 111 0.64 4.69 -6.45
CA PRO A 111 -0.06 4.15 -7.63
C PRO A 111 0.20 4.90 -8.94
N SER A 112 0.43 6.22 -8.89
CA SER A 112 0.67 7.04 -10.09
C SER A 112 2.14 7.10 -10.53
N SER A 113 3.04 6.31 -9.94
CA SER A 113 4.47 6.41 -10.26
C SER A 113 4.79 5.76 -11.60
N THR A 114 5.95 6.14 -12.14
CA THR A 114 6.56 5.54 -13.33
C THR A 114 7.61 4.51 -12.93
N PHE A 115 7.97 3.63 -13.86
CA PHE A 115 9.03 2.64 -13.66
C PHE A 115 10.37 3.30 -13.28
N LYS A 116 10.72 4.43 -13.91
CA LYS A 116 11.93 5.19 -13.58
C LYS A 116 11.95 5.62 -12.12
N GLU A 117 10.87 6.23 -11.64
CA GLU A 117 10.79 6.70 -10.25
C GLU A 117 11.00 5.56 -9.27
N ILE A 118 10.42 4.39 -9.54
CA ILE A 118 10.58 3.20 -8.70
C ILE A 118 12.02 2.71 -8.73
N ARG A 119 12.60 2.52 -9.92
CA ARG A 119 13.98 2.02 -10.11
C ARG A 119 15.00 2.94 -9.45
N ASP A 120 14.80 4.25 -9.50
CA ASP A 120 15.72 5.23 -8.92
C ASP A 120 15.63 5.27 -7.39
N ASN A 121 14.49 4.87 -6.80
CA ASN A 121 14.26 4.89 -5.36
C ASN A 121 14.43 3.53 -4.66
N TYR A 122 14.33 2.41 -5.39
CA TYR A 122 14.36 1.06 -4.84
C TYR A 122 15.14 0.08 -5.72
N ASN A 123 15.83 -0.86 -5.06
CA ASN A 123 16.38 -2.01 -5.76
C ASN A 123 15.26 -2.99 -6.13
N ILE A 124 15.14 -3.28 -7.43
CA ILE A 124 14.23 -4.29 -7.97
C ILE A 124 14.74 -5.66 -7.55
N SER A 125 13.88 -6.44 -6.87
CA SER A 125 14.21 -7.78 -6.37
C SER A 125 13.98 -8.86 -7.42
N SER A 126 12.91 -8.72 -8.22
CA SER A 126 12.64 -9.62 -9.34
C SER A 126 11.70 -8.97 -10.35
N ILE A 127 11.71 -9.49 -11.58
CA ILE A 127 10.79 -9.14 -12.66
C ILE A 127 10.25 -10.46 -13.18
N GLN A 128 8.94 -10.67 -13.07
CA GLN A 128 8.26 -11.86 -13.58
C GLN A 128 7.45 -11.49 -14.82
N ASN A 129 7.57 -12.32 -15.85
CA ASN A 129 6.91 -12.12 -17.12
C ASN A 129 5.60 -12.94 -17.18
N SER A 130 4.44 -12.28 -17.07
CA SER A 130 3.13 -12.94 -17.14
C SER A 130 2.48 -12.74 -18.53
N LEU A 131 1.32 -13.36 -18.78
CA LEU A 131 0.64 -13.26 -20.08
C LEU A 131 0.33 -11.81 -20.50
N ARG A 132 -0.13 -10.95 -19.59
CA ARG A 132 -0.59 -9.58 -19.90
C ARG A 132 0.25 -8.48 -19.28
N ASN A 133 0.95 -8.78 -18.19
CA ASN A 133 1.72 -7.80 -17.45
C ASN A 133 3.12 -8.32 -17.16
N ILE A 134 4.03 -7.44 -16.79
CA ILE A 134 5.19 -7.81 -15.96
C ILE A 134 4.88 -7.48 -14.51
N ILE A 135 5.37 -8.31 -13.59
CA ILE A 135 5.25 -8.11 -12.14
C ILE A 135 6.63 -7.79 -11.62
N ILE A 136 6.79 -6.66 -10.94
CA ILE A 136 8.08 -6.19 -10.45
C ILE A 136 8.01 -6.11 -8.92
N SER A 137 8.90 -6.84 -8.25
CA SER A 137 8.88 -6.98 -6.79
C SER A 137 10.00 -6.18 -6.12
N ILE A 138 9.71 -5.63 -4.95
CA ILE A 138 10.62 -4.88 -4.09
C ILE A 138 10.51 -5.45 -2.66
N ASN A 139 11.31 -6.49 -2.39
CA ASN A 139 11.27 -7.22 -1.13
C ASN A 139 11.65 -6.34 0.08
N SER A 140 12.49 -5.32 -0.14
CA SER A 140 12.87 -4.38 0.92
C SER A 140 11.69 -3.57 1.47
N ALA A 141 10.62 -3.40 0.68
CA ALA A 141 9.44 -2.62 1.02
C ALA A 141 8.15 -3.47 1.08
N ASN A 142 8.23 -4.79 0.84
CA ASN A 142 7.07 -5.67 0.69
C ASN A 142 6.09 -5.23 -0.41
N LEU A 143 6.59 -4.53 -1.43
CA LEU A 143 5.78 -4.02 -2.53
C LEU A 143 5.99 -4.87 -3.78
N TYR A 144 4.93 -5.02 -4.56
CA TYR A 144 5.07 -5.38 -5.97
C TYR A 144 4.09 -4.56 -6.80
N PHE A 145 4.41 -4.39 -8.07
CA PHE A 145 3.58 -3.63 -8.99
C PHE A 145 3.55 -4.28 -10.35
N THR A 146 2.50 -4.00 -11.11
CA THR A 146 2.31 -4.52 -12.45
C THR A 146 2.53 -3.42 -13.48
N ILE A 147 3.09 -3.77 -14.62
CA ILE A 147 3.12 -2.90 -15.81
C ILE A 147 2.52 -3.69 -16.96
N ASP A 148 1.56 -3.07 -17.66
CA ASP A 148 0.94 -3.66 -18.84
C ASP A 148 1.97 -3.89 -19.95
N LYS A 149 1.98 -5.09 -20.54
CA LYS A 149 2.95 -5.44 -21.60
C LYS A 149 2.87 -4.52 -22.82
N ASN A 150 1.73 -3.87 -23.05
CA ASN A 150 1.60 -2.89 -24.14
C ASN A 150 2.53 -1.67 -23.96
N GLN A 151 3.04 -1.43 -22.75
CA GLN A 151 4.03 -0.39 -22.48
C GLN A 151 5.48 -0.82 -22.76
N LEU A 152 5.73 -2.11 -23.04
CA LEU A 152 7.06 -2.62 -23.35
C LEU A 152 7.37 -2.55 -24.85
N PRO A 153 8.65 -2.66 -25.26
CA PRO A 153 9.03 -2.89 -26.66
C PRO A 153 8.32 -4.11 -27.27
N SER A 154 7.97 -4.04 -28.55
CA SER A 154 7.14 -5.04 -29.24
C SER A 154 7.69 -6.47 -29.15
N ASN A 155 9.02 -6.63 -29.18
CA ASN A 155 9.69 -7.92 -29.06
C ASN A 155 9.51 -8.60 -27.69
N LEU A 156 9.08 -7.86 -26.66
CA LEU A 156 8.86 -8.39 -25.31
C LEU A 156 7.39 -8.67 -24.99
N ARG A 157 6.45 -8.31 -25.88
CA ARG A 157 5.01 -8.34 -25.56
C ARG A 157 4.38 -9.73 -25.64
N TYR A 158 4.84 -10.57 -26.56
CA TYR A 158 4.10 -11.78 -26.96
C TYR A 158 4.67 -13.08 -26.39
N ASN A 159 5.91 -13.07 -25.92
CA ASN A 159 6.54 -14.23 -25.32
C ASN A 159 6.67 -14.05 -23.80
N SER A 160 6.06 -14.93 -23.02
CA SER A 160 6.13 -14.90 -21.55
C SER A 160 7.29 -15.74 -20.98
N ASN A 161 7.98 -16.51 -21.82
CA ASN A 161 9.09 -17.38 -21.42
C ASN A 161 10.45 -16.68 -21.50
N ILE A 162 10.48 -15.42 -21.96
CA ILE A 162 11.71 -14.62 -21.97
C ILE A 162 11.88 -13.91 -20.64
N ASP A 163 13.11 -13.88 -20.15
CA ASP A 163 13.49 -13.00 -19.06
C ASP A 163 13.54 -11.56 -19.55
N ILE A 164 13.08 -10.64 -18.71
CA ILE A 164 13.07 -9.21 -18.99
C ILE A 164 14.00 -8.52 -18.01
N ASP A 165 15.04 -7.87 -18.53
CA ASP A 165 15.93 -7.05 -17.73
C ASP A 165 15.32 -5.66 -17.46
N LYS A 166 15.64 -5.10 -16.30
CA LYS A 166 15.18 -3.76 -15.88
C LYS A 166 15.53 -2.66 -16.89
N ALA A 167 16.63 -2.78 -17.63
CA ALA A 167 17.05 -1.81 -18.65
C ALA A 167 16.15 -1.83 -19.89
N GLN A 168 15.40 -2.90 -20.12
CA GLN A 168 14.50 -3.05 -21.27
C GLN A 168 13.11 -2.47 -21.02
N ILE A 169 12.78 -2.14 -19.75
CA ILE A 169 11.50 -1.55 -19.37
C ILE A 169 11.60 -0.04 -19.58
N PRO A 170 10.71 0.58 -20.38
CA PRO A 170 10.77 2.02 -20.61
C PRO A 170 10.58 2.83 -19.33
N ASP A 171 11.41 3.85 -19.15
CA ASP A 171 11.38 4.74 -17.99
C ASP A 171 10.00 5.36 -17.72
N LYS A 172 9.27 5.71 -18.78
CA LYS A 172 7.93 6.34 -18.72
C LYS A 172 6.79 5.33 -18.53
N ALA A 173 7.08 4.03 -18.46
CA ALA A 173 6.05 3.03 -18.25
C ALA A 173 5.34 3.28 -16.92
N LYS A 174 4.01 3.38 -16.97
CA LYS A 174 3.14 3.61 -15.82
C LYS A 174 2.83 2.30 -15.11
N ILE A 175 2.78 2.34 -13.78
CA ILE A 175 2.20 1.27 -12.99
C ILE A 175 0.74 1.08 -13.37
N LYS A 176 0.29 -0.17 -13.48
CA LYS A 176 -1.11 -0.54 -13.64
C LYS A 176 -1.75 -0.82 -12.28
N ASP A 177 -1.13 -1.68 -11.48
CA ASP A 177 -1.55 -1.98 -10.11
C ASP A 177 -0.35 -1.93 -9.16
N LEU A 178 -0.58 -1.49 -7.92
CA LEU A 178 0.39 -1.48 -6.83
C LEU A 178 -0.16 -2.28 -5.66
N TYR A 179 0.68 -3.14 -5.08
CA TYR A 179 0.32 -4.01 -3.99
C TYR A 179 1.35 -3.96 -2.86
N LEU A 180 0.85 -4.05 -1.63
CA LEU A 180 1.62 -4.31 -0.41
C LEU A 180 1.26 -5.72 0.08
N GLN A 181 2.25 -6.58 0.28
CA GLN A 181 2.05 -7.98 0.65
C GLN A 181 2.75 -8.32 1.97
N TRP A 182 2.02 -8.96 2.88
CA TRP A 182 2.55 -9.45 4.14
C TRP A 182 2.55 -10.97 4.16
N ILE A 183 3.70 -11.58 4.46
CA ILE A 183 3.93 -13.04 4.39
C ILE A 183 3.88 -13.68 5.79
N ASN A 184 3.59 -12.89 6.82
CA ASN A 184 3.62 -13.35 8.22
C ASN A 184 2.44 -14.23 8.61
#